data_AF-A0A349SGL5-F1
#
_entry.id   AF-A0A349SGL5-F1
#
_cell.length_a   1.000
_cell.length_b   1.000
_cell.length_c   1.000
_cell.angle_alpha   90.00
_cell.angle_beta   90.00
_cell.angle_gamma   90.00
#
_symmetry.space_group_name_H-M   'P 1'
#
loop_
_entity.id
_entity.type
_entity.pdbx_description
1 polymer ?
#
loop_
_entity_poly.entity_id
_entity_poly.type
_entity_poly.pdbx_seq_one_letter_code
_entity_poly.pdbx_strand_id
1 'polypeptide(L)'
;VGTRILVDHLRLKKEIDSEQLDRVMQVAFDLQIIDRHDLALELFEAVAAHDLTAGQRRELLFWMAESHADEGHAAKAAELYLRSAEGQGQDHDSWGLSARFQAANAMTEGGFYDDARMTYSGLLRVTENEKRRLQIRQRL
;
A
#
# COMPACT_ATOMS: atom_id res chain seq x y z
N VAL A 1 22.76 -6.62 -7.26
CA VAL A 1 23.90 -6.54 -6.31
C VAL A 1 23.72 -5.40 -5.32
N GLY A 2 23.42 -4.17 -5.77
CA GLY A 2 23.20 -3.01 -4.89
C GLY A 2 22.05 -3.16 -3.87
N THR A 3 20.85 -3.53 -4.31
CA THR A 3 19.67 -3.69 -3.43
C THR A 3 19.93 -4.67 -2.28
N ARG A 4 20.55 -5.81 -2.56
CA ARG A 4 20.87 -6.82 -1.55
C ARG A 4 21.82 -6.30 -0.47
N ILE A 5 22.82 -5.49 -0.84
CA ILE A 5 23.72 -4.84 0.13
C ILE A 5 22.91 -3.91 1.04
N LEU A 6 21.95 -3.17 0.48
CA LEU A 6 21.09 -2.27 1.24
C LEU A 6 20.16 -3.03 2.20
N VAL A 7 19.54 -4.11 1.74
CA VAL A 7 18.71 -5.02 2.56
C VAL A 7 19.53 -5.61 3.72
N ASP A 8 20.72 -6.14 3.43
CA ASP A 8 21.60 -6.72 4.45
C ASP A 8 22.03 -5.65 5.46
N HIS A 9 22.34 -4.43 4.99
CA HIS A 9 22.71 -3.33 5.86
C HIS A 9 21.56 -2.91 6.79
N LEU A 10 20.34 -2.83 6.28
CA LEU A 10 19.15 -2.52 7.08
C LEU A 10 18.87 -3.57 8.13
N ARG A 11 18.91 -4.85 7.75
CA ARG A 11 18.68 -5.97 8.68
C ARG A 11 19.70 -6.05 9.82
N LEU A 12 20.93 -5.61 9.58
CA LEU A 12 22.00 -5.59 10.59
C LEU A 12 21.93 -4.35 11.49
N LYS A 13 21.24 -3.29 11.08
CA LYS A 13 21.06 -2.09 11.89
C LYS A 13 19.89 -2.28 12.86
N LYS A 14 20.14 -1.98 14.13
CA LYS A 14 19.11 -2.01 15.16
C LYS A 14 18.11 -0.85 15.02
N GLU A 15 18.60 0.32 14.63
CA GLU A 15 17.82 1.55 14.48
C GLU A 15 18.24 2.26 13.19
N ILE A 16 17.26 2.88 12.53
CA ILE A 16 17.47 3.76 11.37
C ILE A 16 16.92 5.13 11.73
N ASP A 17 17.64 6.18 11.37
CA ASP A 17 17.11 7.53 11.48
C ASP A 17 16.14 7.85 10.33
N SER A 18 15.39 8.94 10.46
CA SER A 18 14.39 9.33 9.46
C SER A 18 14.99 9.61 8.09
N GLU A 19 16.19 10.18 8.03
CA GLU A 19 16.85 10.51 6.76
C GLU A 19 17.33 9.25 6.03
N GLN A 20 17.79 8.24 6.77
CA GLN A 20 18.11 6.92 6.24
C GLN A 20 16.87 6.20 5.75
N LEU A 21 15.77 6.23 6.52
CA LEU A 21 14.50 5.67 6.11
C LEU A 21 14.01 6.30 4.80
N ASP A 22 14.01 7.63 4.70
CA ASP A 22 13.57 8.35 3.50
C ASP A 22 14.41 7.97 2.26
N ARG A 23 15.74 7.88 2.41
CA ARG A 23 16.63 7.45 1.32
C ARG A 23 16.34 6.03 0.85
N VAL A 24 16.08 5.12 1.77
CA VAL A 24 15.75 3.72 1.42
C VAL A 24 14.40 3.65 0.72
N MET A 25 13.41 4.38 1.22
CA MET A 25 12.09 4.47 0.59
C MET A 25 12.19 5.03 -0.83
N GLN A 26 13.00 6.06 -1.06
CA GLN A 26 13.26 6.59 -2.42
C GLN A 26 13.81 5.51 -3.36
N VAL A 27 14.79 4.72 -2.91
CA VAL A 27 15.33 3.62 -3.73
C VAL A 27 14.28 2.55 -4.02
N ALA A 28 13.44 2.23 -3.04
CA ALA A 28 12.35 1.28 -3.24
C ALA A 28 11.30 1.79 -4.25
N PHE A 29 10.98 3.09 -4.21
CA PHE A 29 10.10 3.73 -5.19
C PHE A 29 10.72 3.78 -6.59
N ASP A 30 12.01 4.11 -6.70
CA ASP A 30 12.72 4.07 -7.99
C ASP A 30 12.64 2.66 -8.60
N LEU A 31 12.75 1.61 -7.78
CA LEU A 31 12.60 0.21 -8.20
C LEU A 31 11.17 -0.10 -8.64
N GLN A 32 10.13 0.34 -7.92
CA GLN A 32 8.74 0.20 -8.36
C GLN A 32 8.52 0.85 -9.73
N ILE A 33 9.04 2.07 -9.94
CA ILE A 33 8.86 2.83 -11.20
C ILE A 33 9.45 2.10 -12.41
N ILE A 34 10.49 1.28 -12.22
CA ILE A 34 11.12 0.48 -13.28
C ILE A 34 10.67 -0.99 -13.28
N ASP A 35 9.48 -1.28 -12.72
CA ASP A 35 8.83 -2.59 -12.64
C ASP A 35 9.66 -3.66 -11.90
N ARG A 36 10.57 -3.23 -11.03
CA ARG A 36 11.36 -4.11 -10.14
C ARG A 36 10.66 -4.31 -8.80
N HIS A 37 9.40 -4.73 -8.86
CA HIS A 37 8.54 -4.97 -7.69
C HIS A 37 9.14 -6.03 -6.76
N ASP A 38 9.79 -7.06 -7.31
CA ASP A 38 10.53 -8.08 -6.57
C ASP A 38 11.54 -7.45 -5.59
N LEU A 39 12.35 -6.53 -6.10
CA LEU A 39 13.39 -5.85 -5.32
C LEU A 39 12.82 -4.74 -4.42
N ALA A 40 11.76 -4.06 -4.86
CA ALA A 40 11.08 -3.06 -4.05
C ALA A 40 10.46 -3.71 -2.80
N LEU A 41 9.79 -4.86 -2.96
CA LEU A 41 9.22 -5.64 -1.87
C LEU A 41 10.30 -6.09 -0.87
N GLU A 42 11.46 -6.57 -1.35
CA GLU A 42 12.58 -6.91 -0.45
C GLU A 42 13.01 -5.72 0.43
N LEU A 43 13.04 -4.50 -0.13
CA LEU A 43 13.38 -3.30 0.62
C LEU A 43 12.26 -2.89 1.59
N PHE A 44 11.01 -2.93 1.15
CA PHE A 44 9.87 -2.60 2.02
C PHE A 44 9.77 -3.55 3.20
N GLU A 45 10.01 -4.85 3.00
CA GLU A 45 10.04 -5.83 4.08
C GLU A 45 11.18 -5.58 5.06
N ALA A 46 12.36 -5.18 4.57
CA ALA A 46 13.47 -4.78 5.43
C ALA A 46 13.12 -3.53 6.25
N VAL A 47 12.46 -2.53 5.64
CA VAL A 47 11.96 -1.34 6.32
C VAL A 47 10.90 -1.68 7.38
N ALA A 48 10.00 -2.62 7.09
CA ALA A 48 8.91 -3.02 7.98
C ALA A 48 9.38 -3.60 9.33
N ALA A 49 10.62 -4.09 9.38
CA ALA A 49 11.25 -4.63 10.58
C ALA A 49 11.73 -3.56 11.58
N HIS A 50 11.76 -2.29 11.19
CA HIS A 50 12.13 -1.18 12.06
C HIS A 50 10.92 -0.60 12.80
N ASP A 51 11.19 0.23 13.82
CA ASP A 51 10.15 0.95 14.53
C ASP A 51 9.61 2.09 13.66
N LEU A 52 8.39 1.89 13.16
CA LEU A 52 7.70 2.83 12.29
C LEU A 52 6.55 3.45 13.06
N THR A 53 6.37 4.76 12.92
CA THR A 53 5.14 5.41 13.33
C THR A 53 3.94 4.77 12.60
N ALA A 54 2.74 4.87 13.18
CA ALA A 54 1.56 4.31 12.54
C ALA A 54 1.30 4.88 11.14
N GLY A 55 1.61 6.17 10.91
CA GLY A 55 1.52 6.80 9.60
C GLY A 55 2.48 6.16 8.58
N GLN A 56 3.76 6.05 8.94
CA GLN A 56 4.78 5.40 8.09
C GLN A 56 4.43 3.94 7.80
N ARG A 57 3.88 3.21 8.78
CA ARG A 57 3.44 1.83 8.59
C ARG A 57 2.28 1.73 7.60
N ARG A 58 1.28 2.60 7.69
CA ARG A 58 0.17 2.65 6.72
C ARG A 58 0.68 2.95 5.32
N GLU A 59 1.59 3.90 5.20
CA GLU A 59 2.20 4.27 3.93
C GLU A 59 2.99 3.10 3.32
N LEU A 60 3.86 2.46 4.11
CA LEU A 60 4.61 1.28 3.68
C LEU A 60 3.69 0.15 3.19
N LEU A 61 2.62 -0.14 3.93
CA LEU A 61 1.63 -1.15 3.54
C LEU A 61 0.95 -0.82 2.20
N PHE A 62 0.69 0.47 1.92
CA PHE A 62 0.11 0.90 0.65
C PHE A 62 1.05 0.61 -0.52
N TRP A 63 2.33 0.94 -0.36
CA TRP A 63 3.32 0.76 -1.43
C TRP A 63 3.66 -0.71 -1.66
N MET A 64 3.70 -1.52 -0.60
CA MET A 64 3.77 -2.98 -0.73
C MET A 64 2.55 -3.54 -1.47
N ALA A 65 1.35 -3.03 -1.16
CA ALA A 65 0.13 -3.45 -1.84
C ALA A 65 0.17 -3.16 -3.35
N GLU A 66 0.66 -1.98 -3.72
CA GLU A 66 0.83 -1.58 -5.12
C GLU A 66 1.79 -2.51 -5.86
N SER A 67 2.97 -2.78 -5.27
CA SER A 67 3.91 -3.73 -5.86
C SER A 67 3.32 -5.14 -6.03
N HIS A 68 2.53 -5.61 -5.05
CA HIS A 68 1.83 -6.88 -5.19
C HIS A 68 0.73 -6.84 -6.26
N ALA A 69 0.03 -5.71 -6.44
CA ALA A 69 -0.98 -5.57 -7.48
C ALA A 69 -0.34 -5.67 -8.87
N ASP A 70 0.77 -4.96 -9.08
CA ASP A 70 1.49 -4.93 -10.36
C ASP A 70 2.11 -6.30 -10.72
N GLU A 71 2.48 -7.11 -9.72
CA GLU A 71 2.88 -8.51 -9.91
C GLU A 71 1.70 -9.49 -10.14
N GLY A 72 0.46 -9.01 -10.07
CA GLY A 72 -0.74 -9.84 -10.24
C GLY A 72 -1.18 -10.58 -8.97
N HIS A 73 -0.59 -10.28 -7.81
CA HIS A 73 -0.94 -10.85 -6.51
C HIS A 73 -2.16 -10.15 -5.88
N ALA A 74 -3.28 -10.12 -6.61
CA ALA A 74 -4.48 -9.35 -6.30
C ALA A 74 -5.02 -9.52 -4.87
N ALA A 75 -5.12 -10.75 -4.36
CA ALA A 75 -5.59 -11.00 -3.00
C ALA A 75 -4.68 -10.38 -1.93
N LYS A 76 -3.36 -10.46 -2.15
CA LYS A 76 -2.37 -9.90 -1.22
C LYS A 76 -2.37 -8.37 -1.26
N ALA A 77 -2.47 -7.80 -2.45
CA ALA A 77 -2.64 -6.37 -2.64
C ALA A 77 -3.88 -5.85 -1.91
N ALA A 78 -5.02 -6.49 -2.09
CA ALA A 78 -6.27 -6.12 -1.41
C ALA A 78 -6.14 -6.16 0.12
N GLU A 79 -5.54 -7.21 0.69
CA GLU A 79 -5.27 -7.32 2.13
C GLU A 79 -4.43 -6.14 2.63
N LEU A 80 -3.31 -5.86 1.96
CA LEU A 80 -2.37 -4.82 2.37
C LEU A 80 -2.97 -3.42 2.25
N TYR A 81 -3.73 -3.15 1.19
CA TYR A 81 -4.48 -1.90 1.05
C TYR A 81 -5.53 -1.72 2.16
N LEU A 82 -6.27 -2.77 2.53
CA LEU A 82 -7.20 -2.70 3.65
C LEU A 82 -6.50 -2.40 4.98
N ARG A 83 -5.36 -3.05 5.25
CA ARG A 83 -4.54 -2.79 6.44
C ARG A 83 -3.95 -1.37 6.43
N SER A 84 -3.55 -0.87 5.28
CA SER A 84 -3.14 0.53 5.10
C SER A 84 -4.29 1.50 5.38
N ALA A 85 -5.53 1.10 5.12
CA ALA A 85 -6.68 1.94 5.36
C ALA A 85 -7.04 2.09 6.85
N GLU A 86 -6.57 1.20 7.74
CA GLU A 86 -6.82 1.26 9.18
C GLU A 86 -6.20 2.54 9.77
N GLY A 87 -7.05 3.43 10.30
CA GLY A 87 -6.63 4.76 10.80
C GLY A 87 -6.44 4.83 12.31
N GLN A 88 -5.77 5.88 12.78
CA GLN A 88 -5.72 6.25 14.21
C GLN A 88 -6.89 7.16 14.61
N GLY A 89 -8.13 6.67 14.47
CA GLY A 89 -9.32 7.34 15.02
C GLY A 89 -10.09 8.28 14.09
N GLN A 90 -9.70 8.38 12.80
CA GLN A 90 -10.58 8.92 11.75
C GLN A 90 -10.64 7.92 10.59
N ASP A 91 -11.58 6.98 10.69
CA ASP A 91 -11.75 5.89 9.70
C ASP A 91 -12.03 6.40 8.27
N HIS A 92 -12.30 7.69 8.07
CA HIS A 92 -12.62 8.30 6.78
C HIS A 92 -11.63 9.39 6.34
N ASP A 93 -10.39 9.35 6.83
CA ASP A 93 -9.35 10.21 6.27
C ASP A 93 -9.14 9.96 4.77
N SER A 94 -8.65 10.98 4.05
CA SER A 94 -8.49 10.91 2.59
C SER A 94 -7.59 9.76 2.16
N TRP A 95 -6.64 9.36 3.02
CA TRP A 95 -5.78 8.19 2.85
C TRP A 95 -6.57 6.89 2.90
N GLY A 96 -7.30 6.64 3.99
CA GLY A 96 -8.06 5.40 4.19
C GLY A 96 -9.15 5.19 3.15
N LEU A 97 -9.76 6.28 2.66
CA LEU A 97 -10.68 6.21 1.52
C LEU A 97 -9.96 5.80 0.22
N SER A 98 -8.76 6.32 -0.03
CA SER A 98 -7.98 5.98 -1.22
C SER A 98 -7.45 4.54 -1.16
N ALA A 99 -6.98 4.10 0.01
CA ALA A 99 -6.52 2.73 0.23
C ALA A 99 -7.65 1.71 0.06
N ARG A 100 -8.84 1.93 0.64
CA ARG A 100 -10.00 1.05 0.41
C ARG A 100 -10.44 1.03 -1.06
N PHE A 101 -10.31 2.14 -1.78
CA PHE A 101 -10.63 2.17 -3.21
C PHE A 101 -9.67 1.29 -4.00
N GLN A 102 -8.36 1.34 -3.70
CA GLN A 102 -7.39 0.45 -4.33
C GLN A 102 -7.57 -1.01 -3.92
N ALA A 103 -7.95 -1.29 -2.67
CA ALA A 103 -8.31 -2.64 -2.26
C ALA A 103 -9.45 -3.22 -3.12
N ALA A 104 -10.50 -2.43 -3.36
CA ALA A 104 -11.62 -2.85 -4.21
C ALA A 104 -11.23 -3.02 -5.69
N ASN A 105 -10.31 -2.19 -6.21
CA ASN A 105 -9.74 -2.37 -7.55
C ASN A 105 -8.99 -3.71 -7.63
N ALA A 106 -8.08 -3.98 -6.69
CA ALA A 106 -7.32 -5.23 -6.63
C ALA A 106 -8.24 -6.45 -6.49
N MET A 107 -9.28 -6.37 -5.66
CA MET A 107 -10.31 -7.42 -5.56
C MET A 107 -10.99 -7.69 -6.91
N THR A 108 -11.33 -6.64 -7.65
CA THR A 108 -11.96 -6.75 -8.97
C THR A 108 -11.03 -7.44 -9.98
N GLU A 109 -9.76 -7.05 -10.01
CA GLU A 109 -8.73 -7.65 -10.87
C GLU A 109 -8.47 -9.11 -10.51
N GLY A 110 -8.54 -9.46 -9.22
CA GLY A 110 -8.43 -10.83 -8.72
C GLY A 110 -9.68 -11.69 -8.84
N GLY A 111 -10.79 -11.15 -9.36
CA GLY A 111 -12.06 -11.88 -9.52
C GLY A 111 -12.91 -12.00 -8.24
N PHE A 112 -12.57 -11.29 -7.16
CA PHE A 112 -13.32 -11.23 -5.90
C PHE A 112 -14.45 -10.19 -5.98
N TYR A 113 -15.36 -10.36 -6.95
CA TYR A 113 -16.34 -9.34 -7.30
C TYR A 113 -17.32 -8.98 -6.18
N ASP A 114 -17.74 -9.95 -5.37
CA ASP A 114 -18.66 -9.70 -4.25
C ASP A 114 -18.00 -8.83 -3.16
N ASP A 115 -16.74 -9.13 -2.82
CA ASP A 115 -15.95 -8.35 -1.85
C ASP A 115 -15.63 -6.94 -2.39
N ALA A 116 -15.29 -6.84 -3.68
CA ALA A 116 -15.09 -5.55 -4.34
C ALA A 116 -16.36 -4.70 -4.29
N ARG A 117 -17.52 -5.28 -4.64
CA ARG A 117 -18.82 -4.61 -4.62
C ARG A 117 -19.20 -4.13 -3.22
N MET A 118 -18.98 -4.96 -2.20
CA MET A 118 -19.20 -4.58 -0.80
C MET A 118 -18.32 -3.39 -0.41
N THR A 119 -17.04 -3.43 -0.77
CA THR A 119 -16.07 -2.37 -0.45
C THR A 119 -16.40 -1.05 -1.15
N TYR A 120 -16.69 -1.07 -2.46
CA TYR A 120 -17.13 0.12 -3.20
C TYR A 120 -18.44 0.68 -2.65
N SER A 121 -19.40 -0.17 -2.29
CA SER A 121 -20.66 0.26 -1.69
C SER A 121 -20.45 0.96 -0.34
N GLY A 122 -19.51 0.46 0.48
CA GLY A 122 -19.08 1.10 1.72
C GLY A 122 -18.48 2.48 1.47
N LEU A 123 -17.54 2.58 0.53
CA LEU A 123 -16.93 3.85 0.13
C LEU A 123 -17.95 4.88 -0.35
N LEU A 124 -18.95 4.45 -1.13
CA LEU A 124 -20.03 5.30 -1.61
C LEU A 124 -20.89 5.88 -0.49
N ARG A 125 -20.97 5.25 0.69
CA ARG A 125 -21.74 5.79 1.81
C ARG A 125 -21.02 6.93 2.51
N VAL A 126 -19.69 6.88 2.57
CA VAL A 126 -18.85 7.78 3.37
C VAL A 126 -18.16 8.86 2.55
N THR A 127 -18.08 8.70 1.22
CA THR A 127 -17.46 9.68 0.33
C THR A 127 -18.44 10.82 0.02
N GLU A 128 -18.09 12.04 0.41
CA GLU A 128 -18.90 13.24 0.16
C GLU A 128 -18.63 13.86 -1.22
N ASN A 129 -17.40 13.77 -1.71
CA ASN A 129 -17.00 14.38 -2.99
C ASN A 129 -17.69 13.69 -4.19
N GLU A 130 -18.54 14.43 -4.92
CA GLU A 130 -19.34 13.85 -6.01
C GLU A 130 -18.52 13.28 -7.17
N LYS A 131 -17.38 13.88 -7.50
CA LYS A 131 -16.49 13.34 -8.54
C LYS A 131 -15.95 11.97 -8.14
N ARG A 132 -15.53 11.80 -6.89
CA ARG A 132 -15.09 10.49 -6.36
C ARG A 132 -16.23 9.49 -6.29
N ARG A 133 -17.44 9.92 -5.87
CA ARG A 133 -18.64 9.07 -5.88
C ARG A 133 -18.94 8.55 -7.29
N LEU A 134 -18.84 9.41 -8.31
CA LEU A 134 -19.03 9.00 -9.71
C LEU A 134 -18.01 7.95 -10.14
N GLN A 135 -16.73 8.13 -9.80
CA GLN A 135 -15.68 7.14 -10.08
C GLN A 135 -15.95 5.79 -9.42
N ILE A 136 -16.44 5.78 -8.18
CA ILE A 136 -16.81 4.54 -7.48
C ILE A 136 -18.01 3.88 -8.16
N ARG A 137 -19.05 4.64 -8.55
CA ARG A 137 -20.23 4.07 -9.25
C ARG A 137 -19.88 3.42 -10.58
N GLN A 138 -18.85 3.90 -11.28
CA GLN A 138 -18.39 3.28 -12.54
C GLN A 138 -17.75 1.89 -12.36
N ARG A 139 -17.44 1.50 -11.12
CA ARG A 139 -16.84 0.20 -10.78
C ARG A 139 -17.85 -0.83 -10.28
N LEU A 140 -19.11 -0.44 -10.07
CA LEU A 140 -20.23 -1.29 -9.64
C LEU A 140 -21.03 -1.80 -10.85
#